data_AF-A0A160F9I0-F1
#
_entry.id   AF-A0A160F9I0-F1
#
_cell.length_a   1.000
_cell.length_b   1.000
_cell.length_c   1.000
_cell.angle_alpha   90.00
_cell.angle_beta   90.00
_cell.angle_gamma   90.00
#
_symmetry.space_group_name_H-M   'P 1'
#
loop_
_entity.id
_entity.type
_entity.pdbx_description
1 polymer ?
#
loop_
_entity_poly.entity_id
_entity_poly.type
_entity_poly.pdbx_seq_one_letter_code
_entity_poly.pdbx_strand_id
1 'polypeptide(L)'
;MTNANGDTFYYVTNYHGDVVRMVDENGATVANYSYDPWGKVLSVSENAAVAGQPLGYAGYYYDWETKLYYLQARYYDPETARFISRDRDPGDKDDPITQNAYTYANDNPVMLVDPDGNRGLTTLYRTVAGALTYVMVSGAVAKSLVKKAVGKVAKKVLRKGTGNLNSLLKKKSLGRGSTGRTTPNSLEEQLAMKEVLSNPLAGAREVVPRSKMNDKRWLGSEGWVKMQRIIKTSKGNINIHFNYNIKTGKFDDFKFK
;
A
#
# COMPACT_ATOMS: atom_id res chain seq x y z
N MET A 1 14.99 -19.80 11.96
CA MET A 1 15.49 -20.94 11.18
C MET A 1 16.03 -21.99 12.13
N THR A 2 16.05 -23.26 11.74
CA THR A 2 16.70 -24.32 12.52
C THR A 2 17.73 -24.97 11.62
N ASN A 3 18.97 -25.12 12.10
CA ASN A 3 20.04 -25.75 11.30
C ASN A 3 19.92 -27.29 11.33
N ALA A 4 20.81 -27.98 10.62
CA ALA A 4 20.84 -29.45 10.58
C ALA A 4 21.12 -30.11 11.95
N ASN A 5 21.70 -29.37 12.90
CA ASN A 5 22.00 -29.85 14.24
C ASN A 5 20.83 -29.68 15.22
N GLY A 6 19.75 -29.01 14.80
CA GLY A 6 18.58 -28.71 15.65
C GLY A 6 18.65 -27.37 16.37
N ASP A 7 19.72 -26.59 16.19
CA ASP A 7 19.85 -25.27 16.80
C ASP A 7 18.89 -24.27 16.15
N THR A 8 18.17 -23.49 16.96
CA THR A 8 17.20 -22.52 16.47
C THR A 8 17.74 -21.09 16.56
N PHE A 9 17.62 -20.36 15.44
CA PHE A 9 18.06 -18.98 15.29
C PHE A 9 16.93 -18.07 14.83
N TYR A 10 17.01 -16.81 15.24
CA TYR A 10 16.00 -15.79 14.96
C TYR A 10 16.61 -14.62 14.18
N TYR A 11 15.92 -14.22 13.12
CA TYR A 11 16.29 -13.05 12.33
C TYR A 11 15.81 -11.77 13.02
N VAL A 12 16.70 -10.79 13.13
CA VAL A 12 16.39 -9.43 13.56
C VAL A 12 16.48 -8.53 12.34
N THR A 13 15.37 -7.87 12.03
CA THR A 13 15.25 -6.99 10.87
C THR A 13 15.13 -5.53 11.27
N ASN A 14 15.58 -4.63 10.40
CA ASN A 14 15.27 -3.20 10.53
C ASN A 14 13.84 -2.90 10.05
N TYR A 15 13.43 -1.63 10.05
CA TYR A 15 12.11 -1.24 9.56
C TYR A 15 11.89 -1.54 8.07
N HIS A 16 12.95 -1.50 7.28
CA HIS A 16 12.93 -1.82 5.85
C HIS A 16 12.66 -3.30 5.58
N GLY A 17 13.01 -4.16 6.54
CA GLY A 17 12.92 -5.62 6.43
C GLY A 17 14.26 -6.28 6.13
N ASP A 18 15.36 -5.54 6.21
CA ASP A 18 16.71 -6.07 5.99
C ASP A 18 17.14 -6.86 7.20
N VAL A 19 17.68 -8.05 6.99
CA VAL A 19 18.29 -8.86 8.05
C VAL A 19 19.60 -8.19 8.48
N VAL A 20 19.58 -7.50 9.62
CA VAL A 20 20.75 -6.80 10.16
C VAL A 20 21.49 -7.61 11.22
N ARG A 21 20.81 -8.56 11.85
CA ARG A 21 21.37 -9.39 12.92
C ARG A 21 20.64 -10.72 13.03
N MET A 22 21.34 -11.74 13.51
CA MET A 22 20.74 -13.01 13.93
C MET A 22 21.11 -13.32 15.37
N VAL A 23 20.17 -13.89 16.11
CA VAL A 23 20.36 -14.30 17.50
C VAL A 23 19.99 -15.76 17.70
N ASP A 24 20.63 -16.43 18.66
CA ASP A 24 20.24 -17.76 19.10
C ASP A 24 19.05 -17.74 20.07
N GLU A 25 18.67 -18.91 20.58
CA GLU A 25 17.58 -19.07 21.56
C GLU A 25 17.82 -18.37 22.91
N ASN A 26 19.08 -18.08 23.24
CA ASN A 26 19.47 -17.36 24.45
C ASN A 26 19.59 -15.85 24.22
N GLY A 27 19.35 -15.38 22.98
CA GLY A 27 19.46 -13.99 22.59
C GLY A 27 20.90 -13.52 22.30
N ALA A 28 21.88 -14.44 22.27
CA ALA A 28 23.24 -14.10 21.91
C ALA A 28 23.35 -13.86 20.39
N THR A 29 24.14 -12.86 19.99
CA THR A 29 24.29 -12.51 18.58
C THR A 29 25.21 -13.49 17.88
N VAL A 30 24.71 -14.12 16.81
CA VAL A 30 25.43 -15.13 16.01
C VAL A 30 25.79 -14.64 14.62
N ALA A 31 25.12 -13.59 14.13
CA ALA A 31 25.52 -12.88 12.92
C ALA A 31 25.13 -11.40 12.94
N ASN A 32 25.90 -10.58 12.23
CA ASN A 32 25.61 -9.17 11.92
C ASN A 32 25.87 -8.88 10.44
N TYR A 33 25.02 -8.05 9.86
CA TYR A 33 25.10 -7.63 8.47
C TYR A 33 24.89 -6.14 8.35
N SER A 34 25.58 -5.52 7.41
CA SER A 34 25.28 -4.15 6.99
C SER A 34 25.21 -4.06 5.47
N TYR A 35 24.32 -3.19 5.00
CA TYR A 35 24.06 -2.96 3.59
C TYR A 35 24.05 -1.45 3.32
N ASP A 36 24.32 -1.08 2.07
CA ASP A 36 24.00 0.25 1.58
C ASP A 36 22.47 0.36 1.27
N PRO A 37 21.97 1.54 0.88
CA PRO A 37 20.56 1.71 0.54
C PRO A 37 20.02 0.82 -0.57
N TRP A 38 20.89 0.31 -1.45
CA TRP A 38 20.55 -0.53 -2.61
C TRP A 38 20.73 -2.02 -2.33
N GLY A 39 21.11 -2.39 -1.10
CA GLY A 39 21.31 -3.77 -0.70
C GLY A 39 22.70 -4.31 -0.98
N LYS A 40 23.67 -3.49 -1.38
CA LYS A 40 25.07 -3.93 -1.48
C LYS A 40 25.60 -4.25 -0.09
N VAL A 41 26.08 -5.47 0.10
CA VAL A 41 26.63 -5.95 1.37
C VAL A 41 27.92 -5.19 1.68
N LEU A 42 27.95 -4.48 2.81
CA LEU A 42 29.10 -3.71 3.27
C LEU A 42 29.92 -4.47 4.31
N SER A 43 29.27 -5.22 5.19
CA SER A 43 29.94 -6.07 6.17
C SER A 43 29.11 -7.31 6.52
N VAL A 44 29.82 -8.40 6.79
CA VAL A 44 29.29 -9.69 7.21
C VAL A 44 30.14 -10.19 8.36
N SER A 45 29.50 -10.56 9.45
CA SER A 45 30.13 -11.22 10.58
C SER A 45 29.21 -12.36 11.00
N GLU A 46 29.63 -13.60 10.78
CA GLU A 46 28.85 -14.80 11.04
C GLU A 46 29.68 -15.80 11.84
N ASN A 47 29.03 -16.55 12.73
CA ASN A 47 29.64 -17.74 13.30
C ASN A 47 29.43 -18.96 12.37
N ALA A 48 30.13 -20.05 12.66
CA ALA A 48 30.06 -21.28 11.85
C ALA A 48 28.66 -21.91 11.78
N ALA A 49 27.78 -21.66 12.77
CA ALA A 49 26.46 -22.28 12.83
C ALA A 49 25.45 -21.65 11.84
N VAL A 50 25.70 -20.41 11.40
CA VAL A 50 24.84 -19.67 10.47
C VAL A 50 25.59 -19.22 9.21
N ALA A 51 26.82 -19.68 9.03
CA ALA A 51 27.69 -19.29 7.93
C ALA A 51 27.04 -19.53 6.56
N GLY A 52 27.01 -18.51 5.72
CA GLY A 52 26.50 -18.62 4.35
C GLY A 52 24.97 -18.74 4.27
N GLN A 53 24.24 -18.43 5.34
CA GLN A 53 22.79 -18.32 5.26
C GLN A 53 22.40 -17.27 4.18
N PRO A 54 21.40 -17.54 3.33
CA PRO A 54 21.18 -16.71 2.15
C PRO A 54 20.24 -15.52 2.39
N LEU A 55 19.55 -15.41 3.53
CA LEU A 55 18.53 -14.37 3.73
C LEU A 55 19.15 -13.05 4.19
N GLY A 56 18.96 -11.99 3.41
CA GLY A 56 19.63 -10.70 3.63
C GLY A 56 18.75 -9.47 3.47
N TYR A 57 19.18 -8.55 2.61
CA TYR A 57 18.47 -7.30 2.26
C TYR A 57 17.02 -7.57 1.89
N ALA A 58 16.09 -6.81 2.48
CA ALA A 58 14.64 -6.97 2.35
C ALA A 58 14.10 -8.42 2.53
N GLY A 59 14.88 -9.31 3.14
CA GLY A 59 14.56 -10.73 3.31
C GLY A 59 14.69 -11.56 2.02
N TYR A 60 15.37 -11.06 1.00
CA TYR A 60 15.61 -11.79 -0.25
C TYR A 60 16.66 -12.88 -0.06
N TYR A 61 16.63 -13.86 -0.97
CA TYR A 61 17.68 -14.86 -1.10
C TYR A 61 18.86 -14.23 -1.84
N TYR A 62 20.01 -14.13 -1.16
CA TYR A 62 21.27 -13.68 -1.69
C TYR A 62 22.11 -14.87 -2.12
N ASP A 63 22.51 -14.87 -3.38
CA ASP A 63 23.47 -15.83 -3.91
C ASP A 63 24.89 -15.32 -3.66
N TRP A 64 25.64 -16.01 -2.80
CA TRP A 64 26.99 -15.63 -2.44
C TRP A 64 28.00 -15.84 -3.57
N GLU A 65 27.72 -16.67 -4.56
CA GLU A 65 28.60 -16.90 -5.71
C GLU A 65 28.44 -15.78 -6.74
N THR A 66 27.19 -15.48 -7.11
CA THR A 66 26.90 -14.48 -8.15
C THR A 66 26.77 -13.06 -7.62
N LYS A 67 26.62 -12.89 -6.31
CA LYS A 67 26.35 -11.61 -5.62
C LYS A 67 25.01 -10.97 -6.01
N LEU A 68 24.04 -11.78 -6.43
CA LEU A 68 22.72 -11.33 -6.85
C LEU A 68 21.65 -11.70 -5.83
N TYR A 69 20.57 -10.93 -5.79
CA TYR A 69 19.36 -11.28 -5.06
C TYR A 69 18.34 -11.95 -5.99
N TYR A 70 17.81 -13.09 -5.57
CA TYR A 70 16.68 -13.74 -6.25
C TYR A 70 15.36 -13.23 -5.69
N LEU A 71 14.61 -12.53 -6.53
CA LEU A 71 13.30 -11.95 -6.21
C LEU A 71 12.16 -12.73 -6.86
N GLN A 72 12.32 -14.04 -7.09
CA GLN A 72 11.32 -14.91 -7.75
C GLN A 72 11.15 -14.64 -9.25
N ALA A 73 10.62 -13.47 -9.64
CA ALA A 73 10.43 -13.16 -11.06
C ALA A 73 11.75 -12.80 -11.76
N ARG A 74 12.69 -12.17 -11.04
CA ARG A 74 13.93 -11.63 -11.59
C ARG A 74 15.08 -11.72 -10.59
N TYR A 75 16.30 -11.65 -11.12
CA TYR A 75 17.50 -11.43 -10.34
C TYR A 75 17.85 -9.95 -10.30
N TYR A 76 18.14 -9.46 -9.10
CA TYR A 76 18.53 -8.09 -8.82
C TYR A 76 20.03 -8.02 -8.50
N ASP A 77 20.73 -7.10 -9.17
CA ASP A 77 22.13 -6.81 -8.93
C ASP A 77 22.26 -5.56 -8.04
N PRO A 78 22.70 -5.72 -6.77
CA PRO A 78 22.90 -4.59 -5.88
C PRO A 78 24.13 -3.74 -6.23
N GLU A 79 25.09 -4.25 -7.01
CA GLU A 79 26.28 -3.49 -7.43
C GLU A 79 25.90 -2.40 -8.44
N THR A 80 25.05 -2.75 -9.41
CA THR A 80 24.55 -1.82 -10.43
C THR A 80 23.21 -1.19 -10.07
N ALA A 81 22.58 -1.62 -8.96
CA ALA A 81 21.27 -1.16 -8.49
C ALA A 81 20.13 -1.42 -9.51
N ARG A 82 20.20 -2.53 -10.25
CA ARG A 82 19.25 -2.84 -11.34
C ARG A 82 18.91 -4.32 -11.39
N PHE A 83 17.76 -4.64 -11.98
CA PHE A 83 17.50 -6.02 -12.40
C PHE A 83 18.40 -6.39 -13.58
N ILE A 84 18.84 -7.65 -13.66
CA ILE A 84 19.65 -8.13 -14.79
C ILE A 84 18.80 -8.60 -15.98
N SER A 85 17.48 -8.70 -15.78
CA SER A 85 16.51 -9.09 -16.79
C SER A 85 15.42 -8.04 -16.93
N ARG A 86 14.95 -7.84 -18.16
CA ARG A 86 13.89 -6.89 -18.50
C ARG A 86 12.56 -7.28 -17.84
N ASP A 87 11.85 -6.31 -17.27
CA ASP A 87 10.46 -6.45 -16.85
C ASP A 87 9.55 -6.77 -18.04
N ARG A 88 8.57 -7.66 -17.84
CA ARG A 88 7.53 -7.93 -18.82
C ARG A 88 6.45 -6.84 -18.80
N ASP A 89 6.31 -6.15 -17.67
CA ASP A 89 5.41 -5.02 -17.53
C ASP A 89 5.99 -3.79 -18.25
N PRO A 90 5.27 -3.18 -19.21
CA PRO A 90 5.74 -1.99 -19.90
C PRO A 90 5.72 -0.72 -19.03
N GLY A 91 5.16 -0.77 -17.82
CA GLY A 91 4.97 0.40 -16.97
C GLY A 91 3.75 1.24 -17.34
N ASP A 92 3.52 2.30 -16.57
CA ASP A 92 2.45 3.26 -16.81
C ASP A 92 2.93 4.39 -17.75
N LYS A 93 2.13 4.68 -18.79
CA LYS A 93 2.37 5.79 -19.71
C LYS A 93 2.44 7.15 -19.00
N ASP A 94 1.73 7.29 -17.88
CA ASP A 94 1.64 8.52 -17.10
C ASP A 94 2.70 8.59 -15.99
N ASP A 95 3.51 7.54 -15.80
CA ASP A 95 4.62 7.49 -14.85
C ASP A 95 5.93 7.00 -15.52
N PRO A 96 6.76 7.93 -16.04
CA PRO A 96 7.98 7.60 -16.79
C PRO A 96 8.97 6.71 -16.03
N ILE A 97 8.99 6.74 -14.69
CA ILE A 97 9.94 5.93 -13.90
C ILE A 97 9.64 4.43 -14.03
N THR A 98 8.36 4.09 -14.18
CA THR A 98 7.89 2.71 -14.30
C THR A 98 8.13 2.12 -15.68
N GLN A 99 8.46 2.95 -16.67
CA GLN A 99 8.76 2.52 -18.04
C GLN A 99 10.18 2.00 -18.20
N ASN A 100 11.07 2.25 -17.23
CA ASN A 100 12.38 1.64 -17.21
C ASN A 100 12.25 0.20 -16.72
N ALA A 101 12.36 -0.76 -17.64
CA ALA A 101 12.15 -2.18 -17.36
C ALA A 101 13.23 -2.85 -16.47
N TYR A 102 14.21 -2.09 -15.98
CA TYR A 102 15.31 -2.61 -15.13
C TYR A 102 15.37 -1.95 -13.75
N THR A 103 14.48 -1.00 -13.44
CA THR A 103 14.50 -0.29 -12.16
C THR A 103 14.08 -1.19 -11.00
N TYR A 104 14.85 -1.15 -9.93
CA TYR A 104 14.44 -1.71 -8.65
C TYR A 104 13.72 -0.64 -7.84
N ALA A 105 12.58 -1.03 -7.24
CA ALA A 105 11.86 -0.22 -6.26
C ALA A 105 11.59 1.24 -6.72
N ASN A 106 11.28 1.45 -8.00
CA ASN A 106 11.08 2.77 -8.62
C ASN A 106 12.19 3.79 -8.27
N ASP A 107 13.45 3.36 -8.25
CA ASP A 107 14.62 4.15 -7.83
C ASP A 107 14.52 4.77 -6.43
N ASN A 108 13.69 4.19 -5.55
CA ASN A 108 13.55 4.63 -4.16
C ASN A 108 13.66 3.45 -3.18
N PRO A 109 14.83 2.79 -3.09
CA PRO A 109 15.04 1.57 -2.33
C PRO A 109 15.06 1.79 -0.81
N VAL A 110 15.01 3.03 -0.33
CA VAL A 110 14.92 3.35 1.10
C VAL A 110 13.47 3.26 1.59
N MET A 111 12.52 3.59 0.72
CA MET A 111 11.09 3.68 1.05
C MET A 111 10.27 2.54 0.44
N LEU A 112 10.80 1.90 -0.60
CA LEU A 112 10.13 0.88 -1.41
C LEU A 112 10.96 -0.39 -1.46
N VAL A 113 10.26 -1.52 -1.52
CA VAL A 113 10.81 -2.86 -1.63
C VAL A 113 10.02 -3.62 -2.68
N ASP A 114 10.66 -4.37 -3.56
CA ASP A 114 9.98 -5.18 -4.59
C ASP A 114 9.79 -6.63 -4.09
N PRO A 115 8.61 -7.04 -3.59
CA PRO A 115 8.49 -8.32 -2.87
C PRO A 115 8.65 -9.56 -3.75
N ASP A 116 8.35 -9.44 -5.04
CA ASP A 116 8.26 -10.56 -5.99
C ASP A 116 8.99 -10.27 -7.32
N GLY A 117 9.77 -9.19 -7.35
CA GLY A 117 10.55 -8.80 -8.50
C GLY A 117 9.69 -8.31 -9.66
N ASN A 118 8.45 -7.88 -9.45
CA ASN A 118 7.63 -7.27 -10.50
C ASN A 118 7.41 -5.78 -10.26
N ARG A 119 7.14 -5.37 -9.02
CA ARG A 119 6.83 -3.96 -8.70
C ARG A 119 7.21 -3.62 -7.27
N GLY A 120 7.92 -2.50 -7.12
CA GLY A 120 8.19 -1.88 -5.82
C GLY A 120 6.91 -1.52 -5.06
N LEU A 121 6.77 -2.00 -3.82
CA LEU A 121 5.73 -1.61 -2.87
C LEU A 121 6.34 -0.86 -1.69
N THR A 122 5.59 0.08 -1.11
CA THR A 122 6.06 0.75 0.12
C THR A 122 6.26 -0.26 1.25
N THR A 123 7.38 -0.14 1.99
CA THR A 123 7.75 -0.99 3.14
C THR A 123 6.61 -1.20 4.15
N LEU A 124 5.77 -0.18 4.25
CA LEU A 124 4.59 -0.11 5.10
C LEU A 124 3.48 -1.12 4.72
N TYR A 125 3.39 -1.55 3.46
CA TYR A 125 2.47 -2.60 3.01
C TYR A 125 2.96 -4.01 3.38
N ARG A 126 4.28 -4.26 3.42
CA ARG A 126 4.85 -5.56 3.80
C ARG A 126 4.58 -5.91 5.26
N THR A 127 4.66 -4.97 6.18
CA THR A 127 4.33 -5.21 7.61
C THR A 127 2.85 -5.57 7.82
N VAL A 128 1.95 -5.00 7.02
CA VAL A 128 0.51 -5.33 7.05
C VAL A 128 0.22 -6.67 6.38
N ALA A 129 0.88 -6.99 5.26
CA ALA A 129 0.72 -8.26 4.55
C ALA A 129 1.34 -9.44 5.31
N GLY A 130 2.52 -9.27 5.92
CA GLY A 130 3.18 -10.27 6.76
C GLY A 130 2.40 -10.59 8.04
N ALA A 131 1.76 -9.58 8.64
CA ALA A 131 0.84 -9.79 9.77
C ALA A 131 -0.44 -10.55 9.35
N LEU A 132 -0.89 -10.37 8.10
CA LEU A 132 -2.05 -11.09 7.53
C LEU A 132 -1.73 -12.55 7.18
N THR A 133 -0.54 -12.84 6.65
CA THR A 133 -0.11 -14.22 6.32
C THR A 133 0.23 -15.02 7.58
N TYR A 134 0.90 -14.45 8.59
CA TYR A 134 1.17 -15.14 9.85
C TYR A 134 -0.12 -15.59 10.56
N VAL A 135 -1.17 -14.75 10.54
CA VAL A 135 -2.50 -15.12 11.08
C VAL A 135 -3.16 -16.28 10.33
N MET A 136 -2.94 -16.40 9.02
CA MET A 136 -3.56 -17.47 8.23
C MET A 136 -2.85 -18.82 8.41
N VAL A 137 -1.57 -18.83 8.81
CA VAL A 137 -0.78 -20.05 9.04
C VAL A 137 -0.90 -20.56 10.48
N SER A 138 -0.97 -19.68 11.49
CA SER A 138 -1.22 -20.09 12.88
C SER A 138 -2.73 -20.18 13.14
N GLY A 139 -3.34 -21.34 12.90
CA GLY A 139 -4.79 -21.59 12.90
C GLY A 139 -5.60 -21.36 14.20
N ALA A 140 -5.28 -20.38 15.05
CA ALA A 140 -5.93 -20.25 16.37
C ALA A 140 -6.18 -18.82 16.88
N VAL A 141 -6.32 -17.79 16.03
CA VAL A 141 -6.81 -16.47 16.51
C VAL A 141 -7.94 -15.92 15.64
N ALA A 142 -9.08 -15.67 16.29
CA ALA A 142 -10.36 -15.28 15.72
C ALA A 142 -10.24 -14.33 14.51
N LYS A 143 -10.72 -14.81 13.35
CA LYS A 143 -10.84 -14.05 12.08
C LYS A 143 -11.45 -12.64 12.27
N SER A 144 -12.24 -12.41 13.32
CA SER A 144 -12.88 -11.11 13.62
C SER A 144 -11.98 -10.10 14.35
N LEU A 145 -11.08 -10.56 15.24
CA LEU A 145 -10.14 -9.70 15.97
C LEU A 145 -9.01 -9.23 15.07
N VAL A 146 -8.53 -10.11 14.19
CA VAL A 146 -7.53 -9.75 13.17
C VAL A 146 -8.11 -8.79 12.14
N LYS A 147 -9.34 -8.98 11.65
CA LYS A 147 -9.99 -8.00 10.75
C LYS A 147 -10.09 -6.60 11.36
N LYS A 148 -10.39 -6.51 12.67
CA LYS A 148 -10.47 -5.23 13.40
C LYS A 148 -9.08 -4.63 13.68
N ALA A 149 -8.08 -5.44 14.00
CA ALA A 149 -6.71 -5.00 14.24
C ALA A 149 -6.02 -4.56 12.94
N VAL A 150 -6.08 -5.38 11.89
CA VAL A 150 -5.62 -5.05 10.53
C VAL A 150 -6.35 -3.82 10.00
N GLY A 151 -7.67 -3.71 10.20
CA GLY A 151 -8.42 -2.52 9.79
C GLY A 151 -8.00 -1.24 10.51
N LYS A 152 -7.62 -1.30 11.79
CA LYS A 152 -7.12 -0.16 12.56
C LYS A 152 -5.68 0.20 12.22
N VAL A 153 -4.81 -0.81 12.08
CA VAL A 153 -3.41 -0.63 11.69
C VAL A 153 -3.36 -0.09 10.27
N ALA A 154 -4.03 -0.72 9.29
CA ALA A 154 -4.15 -0.23 7.91
C ALA A 154 -4.70 1.20 7.87
N LYS A 155 -5.71 1.58 8.67
CA LYS A 155 -6.19 2.98 8.74
C LYS A 155 -5.14 3.96 9.30
N LYS A 156 -4.35 3.55 10.30
CA LYS A 156 -3.34 4.39 10.96
C LYS A 156 -2.07 4.53 10.10
N VAL A 157 -1.74 3.46 9.40
CA VAL A 157 -0.67 3.28 8.40
C VAL A 157 -0.99 4.08 7.13
N LEU A 158 -2.18 3.90 6.56
CA LEU A 158 -2.70 4.74 5.48
C LEU A 158 -2.58 6.20 5.89
N ARG A 159 -2.96 6.59 7.12
CA ARG A 159 -2.85 7.99 7.61
C ARG A 159 -1.44 8.58 7.66
N LYS A 160 -0.37 7.79 7.79
CA LYS A 160 1.02 8.29 7.86
C LYS A 160 1.75 8.27 6.50
N GLY A 161 1.32 7.44 5.55
CA GLY A 161 1.83 7.42 4.17
C GLY A 161 0.93 8.09 3.11
N THR A 162 -0.26 8.60 3.48
CA THR A 162 -1.23 9.23 2.56
C THR A 162 -0.95 10.71 2.25
N GLY A 163 0.31 11.05 1.99
CA GLY A 163 0.57 12.20 1.13
C GLY A 163 0.01 11.94 -0.28
N ASN A 164 0.23 10.73 -0.81
CA ASN A 164 -0.06 10.43 -2.23
C ASN A 164 -1.05 9.29 -2.51
N LEU A 165 -1.31 8.34 -1.61
CA LEU A 165 -2.32 7.31 -1.93
C LEU A 165 -3.77 7.83 -1.86
N ASN A 166 -4.01 8.88 -1.06
CA ASN A 166 -5.28 9.60 -1.08
C ASN A 166 -5.44 10.43 -2.37
N SER A 167 -4.39 10.69 -3.15
CA SER A 167 -4.54 11.36 -4.46
C SER A 167 -4.95 10.35 -5.54
N LEU A 168 -4.50 9.09 -5.43
CA LEU A 168 -4.86 7.98 -6.33
C LEU A 168 -6.23 7.35 -6.02
N LEU A 169 -6.68 7.38 -4.76
CA LEU A 169 -8.02 6.92 -4.35
C LEU A 169 -9.04 8.05 -4.17
N LYS A 170 -8.63 9.32 -4.18
CA LYS A 170 -9.58 10.41 -4.43
C LYS A 170 -10.00 10.25 -5.88
N LYS A 171 -11.21 9.72 -6.09
CA LYS A 171 -12.05 10.18 -7.21
C LYS A 171 -12.18 11.69 -7.04
N LYS A 172 -11.20 12.42 -7.57
CA LYS A 172 -11.09 13.86 -7.49
C LYS A 172 -12.35 14.40 -8.16
N SER A 173 -13.13 15.15 -7.39
CA SER A 173 -14.18 15.99 -7.97
C SER A 173 -13.55 16.75 -9.13
N LEU A 174 -14.21 16.77 -10.28
CA LEU A 174 -13.68 17.43 -11.49
C LEU A 174 -13.46 18.93 -11.30
N GLY A 175 -13.86 19.50 -10.16
CA GLY A 175 -13.58 20.89 -9.82
C GLY A 175 -14.38 21.85 -10.69
N ARG A 176 -15.50 21.41 -11.28
CA ARG A 176 -16.38 22.25 -12.11
C ARG A 176 -17.17 23.28 -11.29
N GLY A 177 -16.79 23.50 -10.03
CA GLY A 177 -17.48 24.34 -9.06
C GLY A 177 -18.44 23.55 -8.16
N SER A 178 -18.93 24.21 -7.11
CA SER A 178 -19.93 23.65 -6.18
C SER A 178 -21.24 24.41 -6.30
N THR A 179 -22.36 23.72 -6.06
CA THR A 179 -23.68 24.37 -5.91
C THR A 179 -24.22 24.25 -4.49
N GLY A 180 -23.34 24.16 -3.49
CA GLY A 180 -23.71 24.24 -2.08
C GLY A 180 -22.53 24.16 -1.12
N ARG A 181 -22.84 23.99 0.17
CA ARG A 181 -21.85 23.98 1.25
C ARG A 181 -20.99 22.71 1.20
N THR A 182 -19.68 22.88 1.11
CA THR A 182 -18.70 21.78 1.09
C THR A 182 -17.89 21.69 2.38
N THR A 183 -17.90 22.73 3.21
CA THR A 183 -17.19 22.80 4.48
C THR A 183 -18.04 22.22 5.62
N PRO A 184 -17.53 21.26 6.40
CA PRO A 184 -18.24 20.71 7.55
C PRO A 184 -18.24 21.69 8.74
N ASN A 185 -19.34 21.75 9.47
CA ASN A 185 -19.51 22.55 10.68
C ASN A 185 -19.28 21.73 11.97
N SER A 186 -19.14 20.40 11.85
CA SER A 186 -18.93 19.51 12.98
C SER A 186 -18.02 18.33 12.64
N LEU A 187 -17.49 17.67 13.67
CA LEU A 187 -16.70 16.45 13.50
C LEU A 187 -17.53 15.32 12.86
N GLU A 188 -18.83 15.25 13.16
CA GLU A 188 -19.73 14.26 12.57
C GLU A 188 -19.91 14.49 11.06
N GLU A 189 -20.09 15.74 10.63
CA GLU A 189 -20.12 16.10 9.21
C GLU A 189 -18.79 15.83 8.51
N GLN A 190 -17.67 16.10 9.19
CA GLN A 190 -16.35 15.82 8.67
C GLN A 190 -16.13 14.31 8.44
N LEU A 191 -16.56 13.48 9.40
CA LEU A 191 -16.47 12.03 9.30
C LEU A 191 -17.43 11.48 8.24
N ALA A 192 -18.66 11.98 8.17
CA ALA A 192 -19.64 11.60 7.16
C ALA A 192 -19.14 11.93 5.74
N MET A 193 -18.62 13.14 5.51
CA MET A 193 -18.04 13.52 4.22
C MET A 193 -16.85 12.64 3.84
N LYS A 194 -15.96 12.33 4.80
CA LYS A 194 -14.84 11.43 4.58
C LYS A 194 -15.29 10.01 4.19
N GLU A 195 -16.36 9.53 4.83
CA GLU A 195 -16.96 8.24 4.50
C GLU A 195 -17.55 8.24 3.07
N VAL A 196 -18.29 9.29 2.72
CA VAL A 196 -18.87 9.43 1.38
C VAL A 196 -17.79 9.50 0.31
N LEU A 197 -16.75 10.30 0.50
CA LEU A 197 -15.64 10.39 -0.45
C LEU A 197 -14.89 9.07 -0.63
N SER A 198 -14.83 8.21 0.39
CA SER A 198 -14.13 6.92 0.31
C SER A 198 -14.89 5.87 -0.51
N ASN A 199 -16.22 5.90 -0.52
CA ASN A 199 -17.03 4.98 -1.32
C ASN A 199 -18.38 5.61 -1.72
N PRO A 200 -18.39 6.57 -2.66
CA PRO A 200 -19.57 7.41 -2.90
C PRO A 200 -20.86 6.67 -3.19
N LEU A 201 -20.80 5.53 -3.89
CA LEU A 201 -21.98 4.78 -4.34
C LEU A 201 -22.58 3.86 -3.27
N ALA A 202 -21.86 3.57 -2.18
CA ALA A 202 -22.36 2.67 -1.14
C ALA A 202 -23.60 3.22 -0.44
N GLY A 203 -24.76 2.64 -0.70
CA GLY A 203 -26.04 3.10 -0.15
C GLY A 203 -26.49 4.47 -0.68
N ALA A 204 -25.90 4.95 -1.78
CA ALA A 204 -26.37 6.15 -2.44
C ALA A 204 -27.57 5.86 -3.33
N ARG A 205 -28.51 6.80 -3.39
CA ARG A 205 -29.69 6.74 -4.25
C ARG A 205 -29.66 7.87 -5.26
N GLU A 206 -30.17 7.63 -6.46
CA GLU A 206 -30.40 8.68 -7.43
C GLU A 206 -31.54 9.58 -6.95
N VAL A 207 -31.33 10.89 -6.98
CA VAL A 207 -32.31 11.91 -6.61
C VAL A 207 -32.70 12.82 -7.76
N VAL A 208 -31.83 12.96 -8.77
CA VAL A 208 -32.17 13.64 -10.03
C VAL A 208 -31.68 12.78 -11.20
N PRO A 209 -32.60 12.25 -12.02
CA PRO A 209 -32.24 11.48 -13.20
C PRO A 209 -31.67 12.37 -14.29
N ARG A 210 -30.94 11.74 -15.23
CA ARG A 210 -30.33 12.42 -16.39
C ARG A 210 -31.33 13.28 -17.19
N SER A 211 -32.59 12.86 -17.30
CA SER A 211 -33.62 13.61 -18.04
C SER A 211 -33.95 14.96 -17.40
N LYS A 212 -33.63 15.15 -16.11
CA LYS A 212 -33.89 16.36 -15.34
C LYS A 212 -32.60 17.13 -14.98
N MET A 213 -31.46 16.73 -15.53
CA MET A 213 -30.15 17.30 -15.25
C MET A 213 -29.82 18.40 -16.29
N ASN A 214 -30.06 19.67 -15.93
CA ASN A 214 -29.97 20.83 -16.85
C ASN A 214 -28.82 21.81 -16.54
N ASP A 215 -27.98 21.55 -15.53
CA ASP A 215 -26.81 22.37 -15.23
C ASP A 215 -25.77 22.17 -16.35
N LYS A 216 -25.32 23.27 -16.97
CA LYS A 216 -24.34 23.26 -18.08
C LYS A 216 -23.03 22.53 -17.72
N ARG A 217 -22.69 22.43 -16.44
CA ARG A 217 -21.47 21.73 -15.97
C ARG A 217 -21.64 20.22 -15.87
N TRP A 218 -22.87 19.74 -15.71
CA TRP A 218 -23.21 18.34 -15.50
C TRP A 218 -24.47 18.01 -16.28
N LEU A 219 -24.37 18.01 -17.62
CA LEU A 219 -25.52 17.78 -18.48
C LEU A 219 -25.97 16.32 -18.48
N GLY A 220 -27.29 16.10 -18.44
CA GLY A 220 -27.86 14.75 -18.52
C GLY A 220 -27.51 13.98 -19.79
N SER A 221 -27.36 14.68 -20.92
CA SER A 221 -26.94 14.11 -22.21
C SER A 221 -25.56 13.46 -22.16
N GLU A 222 -24.65 14.04 -21.36
CA GLU A 222 -23.31 13.51 -21.09
C GLU A 222 -23.32 12.36 -20.07
N GLY A 223 -24.48 11.99 -19.54
CA GLY A 223 -24.64 10.89 -18.58
C GLY A 223 -24.49 11.31 -17.12
N TRP A 224 -24.66 12.58 -16.78
CA TRP A 224 -24.65 13.02 -15.38
C TRP A 224 -26.00 12.80 -14.70
N VAL A 225 -25.95 12.29 -13.47
CA VAL A 225 -27.07 12.14 -12.54
C VAL A 225 -26.69 12.72 -11.18
N LYS A 226 -27.69 13.09 -10.38
CA LYS A 226 -27.47 13.54 -9.00
C LYS A 226 -27.80 12.42 -8.03
N MET A 227 -26.87 12.16 -7.13
CA MET A 227 -26.94 11.13 -6.11
C MET A 227 -27.04 11.76 -4.73
N GLN A 228 -27.67 11.04 -3.80
CA GLN A 228 -27.71 11.35 -2.38
C GLN A 228 -27.22 10.16 -1.57
N ARG A 229 -26.41 10.44 -0.56
CA ARG A 229 -26.05 9.50 0.50
C ARG A 229 -26.45 10.07 1.85
N ILE A 230 -27.10 9.24 2.67
CA ILE A 230 -27.57 9.60 4.00
C ILE A 230 -26.74 8.82 5.03
N ILE A 231 -26.01 9.53 5.89
CA ILE A 231 -25.23 8.93 6.97
C ILE A 231 -25.99 9.14 8.28
N LYS A 232 -26.34 8.04 8.94
CA LYS A 232 -27.00 8.09 10.26
C LYS A 232 -25.94 8.32 11.34
N THR A 233 -26.09 9.37 12.14
CA THR A 233 -25.24 9.67 13.30
C THR A 233 -26.06 9.69 14.58
N SER A 234 -25.38 9.79 15.74
CA SER A 234 -26.02 9.92 17.05
C SER A 234 -26.87 11.18 17.20
N LYS A 235 -26.67 12.21 16.36
CA LYS A 235 -27.38 13.50 16.40
C LYS A 235 -28.38 13.68 15.27
N GLY A 236 -28.55 12.69 14.39
CA GLY A 236 -29.49 12.73 13.28
C GLY A 236 -28.88 12.22 11.98
N ASN A 237 -29.51 12.59 10.87
CA ASN A 237 -29.10 12.17 9.54
C ASN A 237 -28.32 13.28 8.85
N ILE A 238 -27.14 12.96 8.32
CA ILE A 238 -26.32 13.87 7.51
C ILE A 238 -26.53 13.52 6.04
N ASN A 239 -27.08 14.47 5.28
CA ASN A 239 -27.37 14.32 3.86
C ASN A 239 -26.23 14.89 3.02
N ILE A 240 -25.66 14.07 2.15
CA ILE A 240 -24.61 14.47 1.23
C ILE A 240 -25.07 14.22 -0.19
N HIS A 241 -25.07 15.28 -1.00
CA HIS A 241 -25.36 15.21 -2.42
C HIS A 241 -24.06 15.24 -3.22
N PHE A 242 -24.05 14.56 -4.36
CA PHE A 242 -22.95 14.61 -5.32
C PHE A 242 -23.46 14.27 -6.72
N ASN A 243 -22.72 14.69 -7.74
CA ASN A 243 -23.00 14.36 -9.13
C ASN A 243 -22.15 13.16 -9.54
N TYR A 244 -22.76 12.22 -10.26
CA TYR A 244 -22.12 11.02 -10.76
C TYR A 244 -22.36 10.90 -12.26
N ASN A 245 -21.30 10.65 -13.02
CA ASN A 245 -21.43 10.37 -14.44
C ASN A 245 -21.46 8.87 -14.68
N ILE A 246 -22.62 8.33 -15.07
CA ILE A 246 -22.83 6.89 -15.26
C ILE A 246 -22.04 6.31 -16.45
N LYS A 247 -21.61 7.16 -17.41
CA LYS A 247 -20.84 6.72 -18.59
C LYS A 247 -19.35 6.66 -18.30
N THR A 248 -18.82 7.64 -17.56
CA THR A 248 -17.38 7.80 -17.33
C THR A 248 -16.92 7.37 -15.94
N GLY A 249 -17.85 7.08 -15.03
CA GLY A 249 -17.54 6.71 -13.65
C GLY A 249 -16.99 7.87 -12.80
N LYS A 250 -17.09 9.11 -13.28
CA LYS A 250 -16.56 10.32 -12.63
C LYS A 250 -17.54 10.88 -11.60
N PHE A 251 -17.01 11.54 -10.57
CA PHE A 251 -17.79 12.15 -9.48
C PHE A 251 -17.48 13.64 -9.39
N ASP A 252 -18.45 14.43 -8.94
CA ASP A 252 -18.28 15.87 -8.73
C ASP A 252 -19.29 16.46 -7.72
N ASP A 253 -19.13 17.73 -7.33
CA ASP A 253 -20.08 18.51 -6.51
C ASP A 253 -20.50 17.85 -5.17
N PHE A 254 -19.56 17.25 -4.42
CA PHE A 254 -19.84 16.72 -3.08
C PHE A 254 -20.17 17.84 -2.10
N LYS A 255 -21.36 17.81 -1.51
CA LYS A 255 -21.84 18.88 -0.63
C LYS A 255 -22.86 18.41 0.38
N PHE A 256 -22.93 19.13 1.50
CA PHE A 256 -23.96 18.96 2.52
C PHE A 256 -25.29 19.54 2.04
N LYS A 257 -26.39 18.88 2.40
CA LYS A 257 -27.75 19.34 2.11
C LYS A 257 -28.56 19.54 3.37
#